data_AF-A0A5C6D3U8-F1
#
_entry.id   AF-A0A5C6D3U8-F1
#
_cell.length_a   1.000
_cell.length_b   1.000
_cell.length_c   1.000
_cell.angle_alpha   90.00
_cell.angle_beta   90.00
_cell.angle_gamma   90.00
#
_symmetry.space_group_name_H-M   'P 1'
#
loop_
_entity.id
_entity.type
_entity.pdbx_description
1 polymer ?
#
loop_
_entity_poly.entity_id
_entity_poly.type
_entity_poly.pdbx_seq_one_letter_code
_entity_poly.pdbx_strand_id
1 'polypeptide(L)'
;MVFKEVFKGIDSLYVSYKGTLKEGIKEQLEEKKKQAQSENEKEQALARITIGNHFFEVKDKGARYYPFVLVDNWYRLQVSGSKRQKLPQIYAQVSSQLLTCYGLDGSINELRKTVNMLLEKTEEETISRTDIFTDFVTNSELEFIEKVSWVTRARKIHKYWDGNIFTGWTIGEGGSLLARIYDKTVEIEKSRKDYLKEIWEMHGWDTSQSVWRLEFQLRRESLGQMSINTFSSLTEKVNALWDYCSSDWLRLAVKDNTVNRTRWMTNPLWGKIQGVRINDGKLTGILREVDKSRIPSDQTLFQNGIGYITAFAAREGFENIDKDTLSEYLYKVKNYLRKQTRGRDEDYLKAKISNKKKRYNKA
;
A
#
# COMPACT_ATOMS: atom_id res chain seq x y z
N MET A 1 -17.17 27.77 -2.99
CA MET A 1 -16.41 26.54 -3.26
C MET A 1 -16.14 25.85 -1.94
N VAL A 2 -16.67 24.64 -1.74
CA VAL A 2 -16.45 23.87 -0.51
C VAL A 2 -15.16 23.07 -0.70
N PHE A 3 -14.19 23.29 0.17
CA PHE A 3 -13.08 22.37 0.43
C PHE A 3 -13.32 21.84 1.84
N LYS A 4 -13.38 20.53 1.98
CA LYS A 4 -13.47 19.87 3.28
C LYS A 4 -12.39 18.81 3.36
N GLU A 5 -11.35 19.06 4.14
CA GLU A 5 -10.38 18.04 4.53
C GLU A 5 -11.12 16.96 5.33
N VAL A 6 -10.95 15.70 4.95
CA VAL A 6 -11.51 14.53 5.67
C VAL A 6 -10.42 13.60 6.17
N PHE A 7 -9.20 13.65 5.60
CA PHE A 7 -8.07 12.93 6.15
C PHE A 7 -6.74 13.49 5.63
N LYS A 8 -5.64 13.12 6.28
CA LYS A 8 -4.28 13.50 5.88
C LYS A 8 -3.25 12.61 6.56
N GLY A 9 -2.04 12.58 6.03
CA GLY A 9 -0.94 11.87 6.67
C GLY A 9 0.13 11.40 5.69
N ILE A 10 0.72 10.26 6.01
CA ILE A 10 1.71 9.57 5.17
C ILE A 10 1.07 8.28 4.65
N ASP A 11 0.93 8.15 3.33
CA ASP A 11 0.31 6.96 2.72
C ASP A 11 1.31 5.83 2.54
N SER A 12 2.58 6.14 2.32
CA SER A 12 3.63 5.14 2.13
C SER A 12 4.96 5.66 2.62
N LEU A 13 5.73 4.79 3.26
CA LEU A 13 7.04 5.10 3.80
C LEU A 13 8.03 3.99 3.44
N TYR A 14 9.16 4.40 2.87
CA TYR A 14 10.23 3.50 2.47
C TYR A 14 11.51 3.87 3.19
N VAL A 15 12.14 2.86 3.78
CA VAL A 15 13.23 3.02 4.73
C VAL A 15 14.35 2.07 4.37
N SER A 16 15.56 2.60 4.28
CA SER A 16 16.77 1.83 4.08
C SER A 16 17.51 1.68 5.41
N TYR A 17 18.00 0.47 5.66
CA TYR A 17 18.90 0.16 6.77
C TYR A 17 20.20 -0.40 6.22
N LYS A 18 21.31 0.15 6.67
CA LYS A 18 22.65 -0.41 6.45
C LYS A 18 23.03 -1.28 7.65
N GLY A 19 23.90 -2.25 7.39
CA GLY A 19 24.35 -3.19 8.42
C GLY A 19 24.79 -4.51 7.81
N THR A 20 25.04 -5.48 8.67
CA THR A 20 25.40 -6.85 8.30
C THR A 20 24.33 -7.80 8.81
N LEU A 21 23.90 -8.75 7.98
CA LEU A 21 22.97 -9.80 8.41
C LEU A 21 23.62 -10.65 9.49
N LYS A 22 22.83 -11.05 10.48
CA LYS A 22 23.25 -12.06 11.46
C LYS A 22 23.60 -13.37 10.76
N GLU A 23 24.54 -14.10 11.35
CA GLU A 23 24.92 -15.44 10.93
C GLU A 23 23.70 -16.36 10.76
N GLY A 24 23.69 -17.17 9.70
CA GLY A 24 22.61 -18.12 9.39
C GLY A 24 21.38 -17.52 8.70
N ILE A 25 21.13 -16.20 8.82
CA ILE A 25 19.94 -15.57 8.21
C ILE A 25 19.97 -15.67 6.69
N LYS A 26 21.15 -15.49 6.07
CA LYS A 26 21.27 -15.57 4.61
C LYS A 26 20.97 -16.97 4.11
N GLU A 27 21.54 -17.99 4.75
CA GLU A 27 21.37 -19.40 4.41
C GLU A 27 19.89 -19.80 4.54
N GLN A 28 19.22 -19.36 5.61
CA GLN A 28 17.77 -19.55 5.78
C GLN A 28 16.98 -18.89 4.65
N LEU A 29 17.30 -17.65 4.28
CA LEU A 29 16.62 -16.96 3.18
C LEU A 29 16.83 -17.63 1.82
N GLU A 30 18.02 -18.19 1.58
CA GLU A 30 18.32 -18.97 0.38
C GLU A 30 17.51 -20.27 0.33
N GLU A 31 17.41 -20.98 1.46
CA GLU A 31 16.57 -22.18 1.58
C GLU A 31 15.09 -21.85 1.32
N LYS A 32 14.55 -20.81 1.99
CA LYS A 32 13.14 -20.42 1.83
C LYS A 32 12.83 -19.93 0.42
N LYS A 33 13.78 -19.27 -0.24
CA LYS A 33 13.63 -18.87 -1.63
C LYS A 33 13.62 -20.08 -2.59
N LYS A 34 14.48 -21.08 -2.36
CA LYS A 34 14.44 -22.34 -3.14
C LYS A 34 13.09 -23.04 -2.96
N GLN A 35 12.58 -23.11 -1.73
CA GLN A 35 11.23 -23.62 -1.46
C GLN A 35 10.15 -22.83 -2.22
N ALA A 36 10.26 -21.49 -2.27
CA ALA A 36 9.31 -20.65 -3.01
C ALA A 36 9.33 -20.90 -4.52
N GLN A 37 10.48 -21.29 -5.07
CA GLN A 37 10.71 -21.55 -6.50
C GLN A 37 10.41 -22.99 -6.91
N SER A 38 10.17 -23.89 -5.94
CA SER A 38 9.86 -25.30 -6.22
C SER A 38 8.60 -25.44 -7.05
N GLU A 39 8.56 -26.41 -7.97
CA GLU A 39 7.33 -26.81 -8.68
C GLU A 39 6.37 -27.58 -7.75
N ASN A 40 6.86 -28.08 -6.62
CA ASN A 40 6.07 -28.82 -5.65
C ASN A 40 5.32 -27.87 -4.70
N GLU A 41 3.99 -27.88 -4.79
CA GLU A 41 3.13 -27.05 -3.93
C GLU A 41 3.34 -27.31 -2.42
N LYS A 42 3.69 -28.53 -2.00
CA LYS A 42 3.97 -28.82 -0.59
C LYS A 42 5.23 -28.10 -0.12
N GLU A 43 6.27 -28.04 -0.95
CA GLU A 43 7.50 -27.30 -0.66
C GLU A 43 7.27 -25.79 -0.69
N GLN A 44 6.51 -25.30 -1.68
CA GLN A 44 6.15 -23.87 -1.73
C GLN A 44 5.47 -23.41 -0.45
N ALA A 45 4.65 -24.24 0.19
CA ALA A 45 3.97 -23.88 1.43
C ALA A 45 4.94 -23.61 2.61
N LEU A 46 6.16 -24.16 2.55
CA LEU A 46 7.20 -23.97 3.56
C LEU A 46 8.01 -22.68 3.38
N ALA A 47 7.84 -21.98 2.26
CA ALA A 47 8.53 -20.72 1.92
C ALA A 47 8.05 -19.53 2.77
N ARG A 48 8.26 -19.63 4.08
CA ARG A 48 7.92 -18.65 5.09
C ARG A 48 9.00 -18.61 6.17
N ILE A 49 9.13 -17.45 6.81
CA ILE A 49 10.08 -17.24 7.91
C ILE A 49 9.39 -16.45 9.03
N THR A 50 9.64 -16.84 10.27
CA THR A 50 9.15 -16.13 11.45
C THR A 50 10.22 -15.19 11.96
N ILE A 51 9.88 -13.91 12.11
CA ILE A 51 10.77 -12.88 12.67
C ILE A 51 9.98 -12.16 13.77
N GLY A 52 10.30 -12.45 15.03
CA GLY A 52 9.50 -11.99 16.17
C GLY A 52 8.08 -12.53 16.08
N ASN A 53 7.09 -11.63 16.06
CA ASN A 53 5.67 -11.96 15.90
C ASN A 53 5.18 -11.85 14.43
N HIS A 54 6.07 -11.71 13.46
CA HIS A 54 5.74 -11.65 12.05
C HIS A 54 5.95 -13.00 11.35
N PHE A 55 4.96 -13.43 10.56
CA PHE A 55 5.03 -14.64 9.74
C PHE A 55 5.20 -14.26 8.27
N PHE A 56 6.41 -13.94 7.83
CA PHE A 56 6.67 -13.45 6.48
C PHE A 56 6.57 -14.57 5.44
N GLU A 57 5.89 -14.29 4.34
CA GLU A 57 6.00 -15.06 3.11
C GLU A 57 7.31 -14.69 2.40
N VAL A 58 8.11 -15.68 2.02
CA VAL A 58 9.29 -15.48 1.18
C VAL A 58 8.87 -15.64 -0.28
N LYS A 59 9.14 -14.60 -1.10
CA LYS A 59 8.79 -14.64 -2.53
C LYS A 59 9.81 -15.45 -3.34
N ASP A 60 9.31 -16.08 -4.40
CA ASP A 60 10.07 -16.81 -5.41
C ASP A 60 11.04 -15.90 -6.17
N LYS A 61 10.64 -14.64 -6.38
CA LYS A 61 11.43 -13.62 -7.09
C LYS A 61 11.92 -12.53 -6.15
N GLY A 62 13.14 -12.09 -6.42
CA GLY A 62 13.73 -10.90 -5.82
C GLY A 62 13.11 -9.62 -6.40
N ALA A 63 13.63 -8.47 -5.94
CA ALA A 63 13.26 -7.16 -6.45
C ALA A 63 14.52 -6.38 -6.83
N ARG A 64 14.72 -6.15 -8.14
CA ARG A 64 15.87 -5.42 -8.68
C ARG A 64 17.21 -5.97 -8.16
N TYR A 65 17.85 -5.29 -7.21
CA TYR A 65 19.14 -5.68 -6.62
C TYR A 65 19.02 -6.53 -5.34
N TYR A 66 17.80 -6.72 -4.84
CA TYR A 66 17.53 -7.47 -3.62
C TYR A 66 17.06 -8.88 -3.97
N PRO A 67 17.89 -9.92 -3.74
CA PRO A 67 17.52 -11.29 -4.09
C PRO A 67 16.38 -11.85 -3.24
N PHE A 68 16.18 -11.36 -2.02
CA PHE A 68 15.16 -11.87 -1.10
C PHE A 68 14.09 -10.81 -0.85
N VAL A 69 12.82 -11.23 -0.90
CA VAL A 69 11.66 -10.38 -0.62
C VAL A 69 10.77 -11.10 0.38
N LEU A 70 10.55 -10.45 1.52
CA LEU A 70 9.70 -10.91 2.62
C LEU A 70 8.47 -10.03 2.70
N VAL A 71 7.28 -10.64 2.79
CA VAL A 71 6.02 -9.88 2.79
C VAL A 71 5.04 -10.41 3.81
N ASP A 72 4.46 -9.49 4.59
CA ASP A 72 3.22 -9.68 5.33
C ASP A 72 2.29 -8.46 5.13
N ASN A 73 1.29 -8.26 5.98
CA ASN A 73 0.40 -7.11 5.86
C ASN A 73 1.05 -5.77 6.29
N TRP A 74 2.06 -5.82 7.15
CA TRP A 74 2.69 -4.63 7.74
C TRP A 74 3.85 -4.14 6.88
N TYR A 75 4.71 -5.07 6.44
CA TYR A 75 5.97 -4.75 5.81
C TYR A 75 6.22 -5.57 4.56
N ARG A 76 6.88 -4.92 3.59
CA ARG A 76 7.59 -5.58 2.50
C ARG A 76 9.07 -5.29 2.66
N LEU A 77 9.83 -6.30 3.08
CA LEU A 77 11.27 -6.19 3.28
C LEU A 77 11.99 -6.76 2.06
N GLN A 78 12.93 -5.99 1.51
CA GLN A 78 13.85 -6.42 0.47
C GLN A 78 15.23 -6.55 1.11
N VAL A 79 15.81 -7.74 1.08
CA VAL A 79 17.06 -8.04 1.79
C VAL A 79 18.18 -8.34 0.80
N SER A 80 19.33 -7.69 0.98
CA SER A 80 20.50 -7.87 0.12
C SER A 80 21.16 -9.22 0.40
N GLY A 81 21.57 -9.94 -0.65
CA GLY A 81 22.38 -11.16 -0.52
C GLY A 81 23.89 -10.93 -0.63
N SER A 82 24.31 -9.69 -0.90
CA SER A 82 25.71 -9.32 -1.14
C SER A 82 26.31 -8.56 0.04
N LYS A 83 27.56 -8.87 0.41
CA LYS A 83 28.38 -8.07 1.34
C LYS A 83 28.86 -6.73 0.73
N ARG A 84 28.41 -6.36 -0.48
CA ARG A 84 28.85 -5.12 -1.15
C ARG A 84 28.23 -3.91 -0.44
N GLN A 85 29.07 -3.14 0.25
CA GLN A 85 28.72 -1.98 1.10
C GLN A 85 27.90 -0.85 0.41
N LYS A 86 27.77 -0.83 -0.92
CA LYS A 86 27.10 0.28 -1.63
C LYS A 86 25.56 0.21 -1.58
N LEU A 87 24.97 -0.95 -1.32
CA LEU A 87 23.51 -1.11 -1.21
C LEU A 87 23.11 -1.21 0.27
N PRO A 88 22.00 -0.59 0.69
CA PRO A 88 21.40 -0.87 1.98
C PRO A 88 21.18 -2.38 2.16
N GLN A 89 21.38 -2.88 3.37
CA GLN A 89 21.22 -4.29 3.68
C GLN A 89 19.73 -4.69 3.67
N ILE A 90 18.86 -3.79 4.14
CA ILE A 90 17.41 -3.95 4.13
C ILE A 90 16.77 -2.69 3.55
N TYR A 91 15.85 -2.88 2.61
CA TYR A 91 14.96 -1.84 2.11
C TYR A 91 13.51 -2.23 2.44
N ALA A 92 12.92 -1.52 3.40
CA ALA A 92 11.60 -1.79 3.93
C ALA A 92 10.57 -0.82 3.33
N GLN A 93 9.40 -1.34 2.98
CA GLN A 93 8.19 -0.57 2.73
C GLN A 93 7.20 -0.82 3.86
N VAL A 94 6.68 0.24 4.46
CA VAL A 94 5.61 0.20 5.46
C VAL A 94 4.26 0.32 4.76
N SER A 95 3.28 -0.47 5.16
CA SER A 95 1.95 -0.45 4.54
C SER A 95 1.15 0.79 4.92
N SER A 96 0.38 1.29 3.96
CA SER A 96 -0.57 2.41 4.11
C SER A 96 -1.57 2.19 5.25
N GLN A 97 -2.06 0.94 5.39
CA GLN A 97 -3.00 0.59 6.46
C GLN A 97 -2.34 0.69 7.84
N LEU A 98 -1.10 0.22 7.99
CA LEU A 98 -0.38 0.31 9.26
C LEU A 98 -0.12 1.78 9.64
N LEU A 99 0.36 2.59 8.69
CA LEU A 99 0.57 4.02 8.90
C LEU A 99 -0.72 4.75 9.30
N THR A 100 -1.82 4.42 8.63
CA THR A 100 -3.14 5.03 8.84
C THR A 100 -3.79 4.64 10.17
N CYS A 101 -3.69 3.37 10.56
CA CYS A 101 -4.40 2.85 11.74
C CYS A 101 -3.55 2.88 13.01
N TYR A 102 -2.26 2.57 12.92
CA TYR A 102 -1.35 2.49 14.07
C TYR A 102 -0.51 3.76 14.25
N GLY A 103 -0.38 4.58 13.20
CA GLY A 103 0.40 5.82 13.23
C GLY A 103 1.88 5.61 12.91
N LEU A 104 2.57 6.72 12.62
CA LEU A 104 3.95 6.70 12.15
C LEU A 104 4.91 6.10 13.18
N ASP A 105 4.91 6.63 14.42
CA ASP A 105 5.90 6.26 15.43
C ASP A 105 5.81 4.79 15.84
N GLY A 106 4.58 4.29 16.06
CA GLY A 106 4.33 2.87 16.35
C GLY A 106 4.78 1.97 15.21
N SER A 107 4.43 2.31 13.97
CA SER A 107 4.82 1.56 12.77
C SER A 107 6.34 1.44 12.63
N ILE A 108 7.06 2.50 12.96
CA ILE A 108 8.51 2.56 12.85
C ILE A 108 9.21 1.84 14.00
N ASN A 109 8.70 1.97 15.22
CA ASN A 109 9.26 1.26 16.36
C ASN A 109 9.21 -0.25 16.16
N GLU A 110 8.07 -0.78 15.67
CA GLU A 110 7.92 -2.20 15.35
C GLU A 110 8.79 -2.63 14.15
N LEU A 111 8.97 -1.76 13.16
CA LEU A 111 9.88 -2.01 12.05
C LEU A 111 11.34 -2.14 12.54
N ARG A 112 11.78 -1.23 13.42
CA ARG A 112 13.13 -1.27 14.01
C ARG A 112 13.36 -2.55 14.80
N LYS A 113 12.39 -2.99 15.61
CA LYS A 113 12.45 -4.28 16.32
C LYS A 113 12.64 -5.45 15.33
N THR A 114 11.85 -5.47 14.27
CA THR A 114 11.93 -6.50 13.22
C THR A 114 13.28 -6.50 12.51
N VAL A 115 13.80 -5.33 12.14
CA VAL A 115 15.10 -5.17 11.48
C VAL A 115 16.26 -5.58 12.39
N ASN A 116 16.21 -5.24 13.68
CA ASN A 116 17.23 -5.61 14.66
C ASN A 116 17.28 -7.12 14.94
N MET A 117 16.23 -7.88 14.60
CA MET A 117 16.29 -9.34 14.62
C MET A 117 17.08 -9.90 13.44
N LEU A 118 17.17 -9.17 12.32
CA LEU A 118 17.87 -9.59 11.10
C LEU A 118 19.32 -9.11 11.02
N LEU A 119 19.65 -7.96 11.61
CA LEU A 119 20.97 -7.33 11.52
C LEU A 119 21.76 -7.43 12.83
N GLU A 120 23.08 -7.65 12.75
CA GLU A 120 23.99 -7.65 13.92
C GLU A 120 24.18 -6.25 14.48
N LYS A 121 24.43 -5.30 13.56
CA LYS A 121 24.56 -3.88 13.86
C LYS A 121 23.74 -3.10 12.84
N THR A 122 22.75 -2.39 13.34
CA THR A 122 21.92 -1.49 12.53
C THR A 122 22.57 -0.11 12.57
N GLU A 123 23.01 0.40 11.42
CA GLU A 123 23.33 1.82 11.29
C GLU A 123 22.04 2.64 11.29
N GLU A 124 22.18 3.97 11.37
CA GLU A 124 21.03 4.88 11.33
C GLU A 124 20.21 4.69 10.04
N GLU A 125 18.89 4.70 10.18
CA GLU A 125 17.99 4.53 9.05
C GLU A 125 18.10 5.67 8.03
N THR A 126 17.68 5.42 6.79
CA THR A 126 17.51 6.47 5.79
C THR A 126 16.14 6.41 5.12
N ILE A 127 15.37 7.51 5.20
CA ILE A 127 14.12 7.68 4.48
C ILE A 127 14.43 7.74 2.98
N SER A 128 13.97 6.73 2.27
CA SER A 128 14.23 6.55 0.85
C SER A 128 13.09 7.05 -0.03
N ARG A 129 11.87 7.02 0.50
CA ARG A 129 10.69 7.64 -0.10
C ARG A 129 9.62 7.87 0.98
N THR A 130 8.88 8.95 0.85
CA THR A 130 7.68 9.21 1.63
C THR A 130 6.60 9.78 0.72
N ASP A 131 5.36 9.37 0.96
CA ASP A 131 4.20 9.85 0.22
C ASP A 131 3.29 10.55 1.21
N ILE A 132 3.27 11.88 1.19
CA ILE A 132 2.42 12.71 2.06
C ILE A 132 1.14 13.07 1.32
N PHE A 133 0.00 13.10 2.00
CA PHE A 133 -1.28 13.31 1.35
C PHE A 133 -2.29 14.09 2.19
N THR A 134 -3.30 14.62 1.49
CA THR A 134 -4.58 15.06 2.07
C THR A 134 -5.72 14.48 1.25
N ASP A 135 -6.73 13.96 1.94
CA ASP A 135 -8.01 13.56 1.41
C ASP A 135 -9.02 14.67 1.68
N PHE A 136 -9.76 15.03 0.65
CA PHE A 136 -10.72 16.11 0.73
C PHE A 136 -11.92 15.90 -0.18
N VAL A 137 -13.01 16.55 0.18
CA VAL A 137 -14.21 16.65 -0.62
C VAL A 137 -14.27 18.04 -1.24
N THR A 138 -14.71 18.13 -2.49
CA THR A 138 -14.91 19.41 -3.15
C THR A 138 -15.98 19.36 -4.23
N ASN A 139 -16.62 20.49 -4.47
CA ASN A 139 -17.53 20.72 -5.61
C ASN A 139 -16.78 21.33 -6.81
N SER A 140 -15.45 21.39 -6.75
CA SER A 140 -14.63 21.92 -7.85
C SER A 140 -14.53 20.87 -8.96
N GLU A 141 -14.74 21.30 -10.21
CA GLU A 141 -14.65 20.39 -11.36
C GLU A 141 -13.18 20.18 -11.76
N LEU A 142 -12.51 19.23 -11.10
CA LEU A 142 -11.08 18.95 -11.28
C LEU A 142 -10.73 18.50 -12.70
N GLU A 143 -11.70 17.92 -13.42
CA GLU A 143 -11.55 17.52 -14.82
C GLU A 143 -11.30 18.72 -15.75
N PHE A 144 -12.00 19.84 -15.53
CA PHE A 144 -11.95 21.01 -16.42
C PHE A 144 -10.81 21.97 -16.10
N ILE A 145 -9.95 21.64 -15.13
CA ILE A 145 -8.72 22.39 -14.91
C ILE A 145 -7.87 22.36 -16.18
N GLU A 146 -7.57 23.55 -16.71
CA GLU A 146 -6.67 23.67 -17.84
C GLU A 146 -5.23 23.39 -17.42
N LYS A 147 -4.45 22.74 -18.31
CA LYS A 147 -3.04 22.45 -18.06
C LYS A 147 -2.24 23.73 -17.73
N VAL A 148 -2.59 24.86 -18.32
CA VAL A 148 -1.92 26.15 -18.10
C VAL A 148 -2.14 26.70 -16.68
N SER A 149 -3.14 26.22 -15.96
CA SER A 149 -3.39 26.63 -14.56
C SER A 149 -2.42 25.96 -13.58
N TRP A 150 -1.79 24.85 -13.96
CA TRP A 150 -0.77 24.18 -13.13
C TRP A 150 0.59 24.85 -13.24
N VAL A 151 0.93 25.69 -12.26
CA VAL A 151 2.25 26.29 -12.11
C VAL A 151 3.13 25.30 -11.37
N THR A 152 4.12 24.71 -12.05
CA THR A 152 4.95 23.65 -11.47
C THR A 152 6.37 23.64 -12.01
N ARG A 153 7.30 23.10 -11.21
CA ARG A 153 8.68 22.81 -11.64
C ARG A 153 8.79 21.52 -12.47
N ALA A 154 7.72 20.71 -12.52
CA ALA A 154 7.67 19.48 -13.30
C ALA A 154 7.49 19.76 -14.80
N ARG A 155 8.09 18.91 -15.64
CA ARG A 155 7.91 18.96 -17.11
C ARG A 155 6.67 18.21 -17.59
N LYS A 156 6.34 17.10 -16.94
CA LYS A 156 5.27 16.18 -17.36
C LYS A 156 4.01 16.41 -16.54
N ILE A 157 2.88 16.52 -17.23
CA ILE A 157 1.53 16.65 -16.66
C ILE A 157 0.62 15.77 -17.49
N HIS A 158 -0.09 14.85 -16.83
CA HIS A 158 -0.99 13.88 -17.44
C HIS A 158 -2.35 13.91 -16.73
N LYS A 159 -3.41 13.72 -17.51
CA LYS A 159 -4.76 13.39 -17.03
C LYS A 159 -5.01 11.90 -17.25
N TYR A 160 -5.84 11.30 -16.40
CA TYR A 160 -6.23 9.90 -16.48
C TYR A 160 -7.74 9.76 -16.49
N TRP A 161 -8.20 8.71 -17.17
CA TRP A 161 -9.59 8.33 -17.28
C TRP A 161 -9.72 6.81 -17.14
N ASP A 162 -10.86 6.38 -16.63
CA ASP A 162 -11.33 4.99 -16.70
C ASP A 162 -12.58 4.96 -17.57
N GLY A 163 -12.43 4.48 -18.81
CA GLY A 163 -13.41 4.75 -19.87
C GLY A 163 -13.59 6.24 -20.09
N ASN A 164 -14.81 6.74 -19.88
CA ASN A 164 -15.16 8.15 -20.02
C ASN A 164 -15.14 8.93 -18.69
N ILE A 165 -14.79 8.28 -17.58
CA ILE A 165 -14.80 8.90 -16.25
C ILE A 165 -13.40 9.45 -15.96
N PHE A 166 -13.30 10.75 -15.72
CA PHE A 166 -12.06 11.36 -15.27
C PHE A 166 -11.65 10.84 -13.90
N THR A 167 -10.44 10.30 -13.78
CA THR A 167 -9.95 9.67 -12.54
C THR A 167 -8.85 10.45 -11.85
N GLY A 168 -8.19 11.39 -12.54
CA GLY A 168 -7.20 12.24 -11.89
C GLY A 168 -6.10 12.84 -12.75
N TRP A 169 -5.17 13.50 -12.06
CA TRP A 169 -3.97 14.11 -12.58
C TRP A 169 -2.71 13.43 -12.03
N THR A 170 -1.67 13.33 -12.86
CA THR A 170 -0.31 13.04 -12.42
C THR A 170 0.64 14.11 -12.94
N ILE A 171 1.45 14.68 -12.05
CA ILE A 171 2.39 15.77 -12.37
C ILE A 171 3.78 15.38 -11.86
N GLY A 172 4.80 15.46 -12.73
CA GLY A 172 6.18 15.11 -12.39
C GLY A 172 6.53 13.63 -12.52
N GLU A 173 5.77 12.86 -13.30
CA GLU A 173 6.02 11.42 -13.46
C GLU A 173 7.46 11.13 -13.90
N GLY A 174 8.09 10.16 -13.23
CA GLY A 174 9.50 9.79 -13.44
C GLY A 174 10.50 10.63 -12.65
N GLY A 175 10.10 11.77 -12.10
CA GLY A 175 10.96 12.65 -11.31
C GLY A 175 11.26 12.16 -9.89
N SER A 176 12.07 12.93 -9.17
CA SER A 176 12.33 12.75 -7.74
C SER A 176 11.16 13.21 -6.85
N LEU A 177 10.29 14.08 -7.39
CA LEU A 177 9.02 14.51 -6.80
C LEU A 177 7.87 14.32 -7.79
N LEU A 178 6.74 13.80 -7.30
CA LEU A 178 5.57 13.44 -8.09
C LEU A 178 4.31 13.82 -7.32
N ALA A 179 3.36 14.51 -7.95
CA ALA A 179 2.03 14.73 -7.41
C ALA A 179 0.99 13.88 -8.14
N ARG A 180 0.03 13.36 -7.38
CA ARG A 180 -1.18 12.70 -7.89
C ARG A 180 -2.40 13.36 -7.25
N ILE A 181 -3.39 13.70 -8.06
CA ILE A 181 -4.72 14.12 -7.61
C ILE A 181 -5.71 13.14 -8.21
N TYR A 182 -6.39 12.33 -7.43
CA TYR A 182 -7.24 11.26 -7.97
C TYR A 182 -8.46 10.98 -7.11
N ASP A 183 -9.49 10.40 -7.73
CA ASP A 183 -10.70 9.97 -7.02
C ASP A 183 -10.34 8.76 -6.17
N LYS A 184 -10.29 8.99 -4.85
CA LYS A 184 -9.91 8.00 -3.87
C LYS A 184 -11.06 7.04 -3.58
N THR A 185 -12.31 7.50 -3.68
CA THR A 185 -13.49 6.66 -3.51
C THR A 185 -13.49 5.52 -4.52
N VAL A 186 -13.26 5.81 -5.80
CA VAL A 186 -13.16 4.79 -6.86
C VAL A 186 -11.92 3.90 -6.69
N GLU A 187 -10.80 4.46 -6.23
CA GLU A 187 -9.58 3.67 -6.01
C GLU A 187 -9.75 2.63 -4.90
N ILE A 188 -10.41 2.97 -3.79
CA ILE A 188 -10.55 2.06 -2.65
C ILE A 188 -11.51 0.90 -2.91
N GLU A 189 -12.43 1.02 -3.86
CA GLU A 189 -13.25 -0.09 -4.34
C GLU A 189 -12.39 -1.18 -4.98
N LYS A 190 -11.36 -0.77 -5.74
CA LYS A 190 -10.43 -1.68 -6.41
C LYS A 190 -9.40 -2.24 -5.42
N SER A 191 -8.85 -1.41 -4.54
CA SER A 191 -7.84 -1.83 -3.56
C SER A 191 -8.42 -2.46 -2.30
N ARG A 192 -9.75 -2.45 -2.14
CA ARG A 192 -10.50 -3.01 -0.99
C ARG A 192 -10.05 -2.41 0.35
N LYS A 193 -9.77 -1.11 0.34
CA LYS A 193 -9.36 -0.35 1.52
C LYS A 193 -10.56 0.33 2.18
N ASP A 194 -11.66 -0.41 2.35
CA ASP A 194 -12.92 0.11 2.87
C ASP A 194 -12.80 0.70 4.29
N TYR A 195 -11.78 0.31 5.05
CA TYR A 195 -11.48 0.91 6.36
C TYR A 195 -11.33 2.44 6.29
N LEU A 196 -10.94 3.00 5.14
CA LEU A 196 -10.82 4.46 4.95
C LEU A 196 -12.17 5.18 5.00
N LYS A 197 -13.28 4.52 4.63
CA LYS A 197 -14.62 5.11 4.67
C LYS A 197 -15.02 5.48 6.11
N GLU A 198 -14.81 4.55 7.05
CA GLU A 198 -15.04 4.79 8.48
C GLU A 198 -14.22 6.00 8.99
N ILE A 199 -12.96 6.14 8.52
CA ILE A 199 -12.11 7.28 8.86
C ILE A 199 -12.71 8.59 8.36
N TRP A 200 -13.07 8.62 7.08
CA TRP A 200 -13.62 9.81 6.47
C TRP A 200 -14.94 10.22 7.13
N GLU A 201 -15.82 9.27 7.45
CA GLU A 201 -17.09 9.51 8.16
C GLU A 201 -16.85 10.14 9.54
N MET A 202 -15.88 9.64 10.32
CA MET A 202 -15.51 10.24 11.61
C MET A 202 -14.99 11.68 11.48
N HIS A 203 -14.46 12.04 10.31
CA HIS A 203 -14.02 13.40 9.98
C HIS A 203 -15.07 14.18 9.16
N GLY A 204 -16.30 13.69 9.14
CA GLY A 204 -17.47 14.38 8.60
C GLY A 204 -17.70 14.19 7.11
N TRP A 205 -17.14 13.18 6.47
CA TRP A 205 -17.57 12.79 5.13
C TRP A 205 -19.04 12.36 5.13
N ASP A 206 -19.79 12.78 4.11
CA ASP A 206 -21.24 12.57 4.02
C ASP A 206 -21.64 11.25 3.35
N THR A 207 -20.67 10.37 3.07
CA THR A 207 -20.82 9.07 2.38
C THR A 207 -21.28 9.12 0.92
N SER A 208 -21.64 10.30 0.40
CA SER A 208 -22.22 10.48 -0.92
C SER A 208 -21.24 11.11 -1.92
N GLN A 209 -20.44 12.07 -1.46
CA GLN A 209 -19.52 12.80 -2.32
C GLN A 209 -18.24 11.98 -2.58
N SER A 210 -17.66 12.11 -3.78
CA SER A 210 -16.32 11.57 -4.05
C SER A 210 -15.26 12.24 -3.18
N VAL A 211 -14.44 11.42 -2.53
CA VAL A 211 -13.24 11.86 -1.81
C VAL A 211 -12.08 11.86 -2.79
N TRP A 212 -11.41 13.00 -2.91
CA TRP A 212 -10.22 13.17 -3.72
C TRP A 212 -8.98 13.14 -2.84
N ARG A 213 -7.93 12.46 -3.29
CA ARG A 213 -6.62 12.51 -2.65
C ARG A 213 -5.67 13.36 -3.47
N LEU A 214 -5.05 14.37 -2.85
CA LEU A 214 -3.79 14.94 -3.32
C LEU A 214 -2.63 14.29 -2.57
N GLU A 215 -1.71 13.68 -3.29
CA GLU A 215 -0.56 12.99 -2.74
C GLU A 215 0.73 13.47 -3.41
N PHE A 216 1.72 13.83 -2.60
CA PHE A 216 3.08 14.11 -3.02
C PHE A 216 3.99 12.95 -2.64
N GLN A 217 4.52 12.27 -3.64
CA GLN A 217 5.55 11.25 -3.51
C GLN A 217 6.92 11.91 -3.66
N LEU A 218 7.75 11.80 -2.63
CA LEU A 218 9.12 12.29 -2.62
C LEU A 218 10.10 11.12 -2.53
N ARG A 219 11.09 11.09 -3.42
CA ARG A 219 12.16 10.09 -3.44
C ARG A 219 13.43 10.64 -2.79
N ARG A 220 14.38 9.74 -2.51
CA ARG A 220 15.64 10.00 -1.81
C ARG A 220 16.39 11.26 -2.25
N GLU A 221 16.41 11.55 -3.55
CA GLU A 221 17.07 12.73 -4.10
C GLU A 221 16.48 14.04 -3.55
N SER A 222 15.16 14.22 -3.64
CA SER A 222 14.47 15.41 -3.11
C SER A 222 14.54 15.48 -1.59
N LEU A 223 14.34 14.35 -0.92
CA LEU A 223 14.43 14.28 0.54
C LEU A 223 15.82 14.67 1.07
N GLY A 224 16.88 14.25 0.38
CA GLY A 224 18.25 14.64 0.72
C GLY A 224 18.50 16.13 0.56
N GLN A 225 18.02 16.74 -0.54
CA GLN A 225 18.12 18.19 -0.74
C GLN A 225 17.41 18.99 0.35
N MET A 226 16.34 18.42 0.94
CA MET A 226 15.58 19.02 2.04
C MET A 226 16.12 18.65 3.43
N SER A 227 17.24 17.93 3.49
CA SER A 227 17.82 17.42 4.74
C SER A 227 16.83 16.61 5.58
N ILE A 228 16.07 15.73 4.90
CA ILE A 228 15.18 14.73 5.49
C ILE A 228 15.84 13.37 5.27
N ASN A 229 16.50 12.87 6.31
CA ASN A 229 17.30 11.64 6.27
C ASN A 229 16.72 10.57 7.17
N THR A 230 16.29 10.93 8.37
CA THR A 230 15.83 10.01 9.42
C THR A 230 14.36 10.20 9.70
N PHE A 231 13.74 9.30 10.48
CA PHE A 231 12.35 9.49 10.90
C PHE A 231 12.18 10.77 11.71
N SER A 232 13.13 11.07 12.61
CA SER A 232 13.10 12.31 13.40
C SER A 232 13.02 13.54 12.51
N SER A 233 13.90 13.62 11.50
CA SER A 233 13.90 14.75 10.56
C SER A 233 12.64 14.82 9.68
N LEU A 234 12.01 13.67 9.38
CA LEU A 234 10.74 13.63 8.65
C LEU A 234 9.61 14.17 9.51
N THR A 235 9.45 13.67 10.74
CA THR A 235 8.38 14.11 11.65
C THR A 235 8.47 15.60 11.96
N GLU A 236 9.69 16.11 12.15
CA GLU A 236 9.96 17.53 12.39
C GLU A 236 9.60 18.41 11.18
N LYS A 237 9.94 17.96 9.95
CA LYS A 237 9.85 18.79 8.74
C LYS A 237 8.65 18.50 7.85
N VAL A 238 7.77 17.56 8.19
CA VAL A 238 6.69 17.10 7.30
C VAL A 238 5.72 18.22 6.88
N ASN A 239 5.47 19.20 7.75
CA ASN A 239 4.63 20.35 7.38
C ASN A 239 5.37 21.29 6.41
N ALA A 240 6.64 21.61 6.68
CA ALA A 240 7.45 22.40 5.75
C ALA A 240 7.61 21.70 4.39
N LEU A 241 7.65 20.36 4.41
CA LEU A 241 7.64 19.52 3.21
C LEU A 241 6.35 19.70 2.40
N TRP A 242 5.20 19.70 3.08
CA TRP A 242 3.90 19.95 2.46
C TRP A 242 3.81 21.37 1.89
N ASP A 243 4.25 22.37 2.64
CA ASP A 243 4.25 23.77 2.22
C ASP A 243 5.06 23.96 0.94
N TYR A 244 6.27 23.40 0.87
CA TYR A 244 7.09 23.41 -0.34
C TYR A 244 6.40 22.71 -1.52
N CYS A 245 5.87 21.51 -1.29
CA CYS A 245 5.21 20.72 -2.33
C CYS A 245 4.00 21.45 -2.93
N SER A 246 3.17 22.05 -2.08
CA SER A 246 1.91 22.70 -2.44
C SER A 246 2.04 24.19 -2.78
N SER A 247 3.20 24.81 -2.57
CA SER A 247 3.40 26.24 -2.87
C SER A 247 4.47 26.49 -3.92
N ASP A 248 5.68 25.98 -3.69
CA ASP A 248 6.84 26.25 -4.53
C ASP A 248 7.00 25.29 -5.70
N TRP A 249 6.64 24.02 -5.49
CA TRP A 249 6.85 22.98 -6.49
C TRP A 249 5.62 22.77 -7.40
N LEU A 250 4.42 22.80 -6.83
CA LEU A 250 3.16 22.71 -7.56
C LEU A 250 2.13 23.66 -6.95
N ARG A 251 1.52 24.48 -7.80
CA ARG A 251 0.43 25.37 -7.44
C ARG A 251 -0.64 25.40 -8.52
N LEU A 252 -1.90 25.31 -8.11
CA LEU A 252 -3.01 25.62 -9.01
C LEU A 252 -3.28 27.12 -8.97
N ALA A 253 -3.15 27.78 -10.11
CA ALA A 253 -3.41 29.20 -10.27
C ALA A 253 -4.73 29.45 -11.00
N VAL A 254 -5.34 30.60 -10.75
CA VAL A 254 -6.43 31.12 -11.59
C VAL A 254 -5.79 31.71 -12.84
N LYS A 255 -6.24 31.29 -14.02
CA LYS A 255 -5.74 31.80 -15.30
C LYS A 255 -5.98 33.30 -15.38
N ASP A 256 -4.95 34.03 -15.77
CA ASP A 256 -4.95 35.47 -15.97
C ASP A 256 -4.28 35.78 -17.32
N ASN A 257 -4.44 37.01 -17.82
CA ASN A 257 -3.92 37.46 -19.11
C ASN A 257 -2.42 37.81 -19.08
N THR A 258 -1.79 37.87 -17.89
CA THR A 258 -0.37 38.19 -17.80
C THR A 258 0.50 37.02 -18.26
N VAL A 259 1.52 37.30 -19.09
CA VAL A 259 2.47 36.29 -19.60
C VAL A 259 3.21 35.56 -18.46
N ASN A 260 3.56 36.29 -17.39
CA ASN A 260 4.26 35.70 -16.25
C ASN A 260 3.30 34.99 -15.28
N ARG A 261 3.14 33.68 -15.48
CA ARG A 261 2.28 32.78 -14.68
C ARG A 261 2.61 32.73 -13.18
N THR A 262 3.81 33.16 -12.76
CA THR A 262 4.15 33.22 -11.33
C THR A 262 3.34 34.27 -10.58
N ARG A 263 2.85 35.30 -11.28
CA ARG A 263 2.01 36.37 -10.72
C ARG A 263 0.53 36.01 -10.61
N TRP A 264 0.10 34.94 -11.27
CA TRP A 264 -1.30 34.53 -11.25
C TRP A 264 -1.73 34.16 -9.84
N MET A 265 -2.91 34.63 -9.44
CA MET A 265 -3.48 34.37 -8.13
C MET A 265 -3.64 32.87 -7.87
N THR A 266 -3.42 32.43 -6.64
CA THR A 266 -3.65 31.04 -6.24
C THR A 266 -5.14 30.74 -6.29
N ASN A 267 -5.49 29.58 -6.87
CA ASN A 267 -6.87 29.12 -6.88
C ASN A 267 -7.39 28.95 -5.44
N PRO A 268 -8.62 29.39 -5.11
CA PRO A 268 -9.16 29.30 -3.75
C PRO A 268 -9.16 27.90 -3.14
N LEU A 269 -9.45 26.85 -3.94
CA LEU A 269 -9.33 25.45 -3.50
C LEU A 269 -7.90 25.16 -3.05
N TRP A 270 -6.93 25.58 -3.87
CA TRP A 270 -5.53 25.31 -3.64
C TRP A 270 -4.97 26.10 -2.46
N GLY A 271 -5.46 27.32 -2.23
CA GLY A 271 -5.14 28.08 -1.02
C GLY A 271 -5.56 27.36 0.26
N LYS A 272 -6.66 26.59 0.23
CA LYS A 272 -7.05 25.72 1.36
C LYS A 272 -6.14 24.50 1.49
N ILE A 273 -5.76 23.88 0.37
CA ILE A 273 -4.79 22.77 0.32
C ILE A 273 -3.43 23.19 0.91
N GLN A 274 -2.95 24.39 0.58
CA GLN A 274 -1.71 24.95 1.12
C GLN A 274 -1.76 25.14 2.64
N GLY A 275 -2.95 25.37 3.21
CA GLY A 275 -3.13 25.52 4.65
C GLY A 275 -3.18 24.19 5.42
N VAL A 276 -3.15 23.04 4.73
CA VAL A 276 -3.19 21.73 5.38
C VAL A 276 -1.91 21.49 6.18
N ARG A 277 -2.08 21.05 7.43
CA ARG A 277 -0.98 20.65 8.32
C ARG A 277 -0.98 19.13 8.45
N ILE A 278 -0.04 18.47 7.77
CA ILE A 278 0.10 17.01 7.77
C ILE A 278 0.33 16.45 9.18
N ASN A 279 1.10 17.17 10.00
CA ASN A 279 1.28 16.86 11.40
C ASN A 279 0.82 18.05 12.27
N ASP A 280 -0.29 17.89 12.97
CA ASP A 280 -0.84 18.86 13.93
C ASP A 280 -0.69 18.38 15.38
N GLY A 281 0.25 17.45 15.64
CA GLY A 281 0.41 16.77 16.92
C GLY A 281 -0.40 15.47 17.01
N LYS A 282 -1.20 15.15 15.98
CA LYS A 282 -1.95 13.90 15.85
C LYS A 282 -1.59 13.15 14.56
N LEU A 283 -0.30 12.91 14.33
CA LEU A 283 0.17 11.87 13.38
C LEU A 283 -0.15 10.43 13.87
N THR A 284 -1.01 10.32 14.88
CA THR A 284 -1.54 9.09 15.42
C THR A 284 -2.61 8.58 14.46
N GLY A 285 -2.44 7.35 13.99
CA GLY A 285 -3.55 6.65 13.35
C GLY A 285 -4.74 6.53 14.29
N ILE A 286 -5.86 5.96 13.82
CA ILE A 286 -7.10 5.80 14.60
C ILE A 286 -6.95 4.80 15.79
N LEU A 287 -5.72 4.44 16.16
CA LEU A 287 -5.37 3.46 17.18
C LEU A 287 -6.19 2.18 17.03
N ARG A 288 -6.29 1.71 15.78
CA ARG A 288 -6.93 0.43 15.45
C ARG A 288 -5.88 -0.64 15.31
N GLU A 289 -6.12 -1.80 15.90
CA GLU A 289 -5.27 -2.96 15.70
C GLU A 289 -5.25 -3.35 14.21
N VAL A 290 -4.04 -3.50 13.67
CA VAL A 290 -3.83 -3.96 12.30
C VAL A 290 -3.27 -5.36 12.36
N ASP A 291 -4.00 -6.34 11.82
CA ASP A 291 -3.49 -7.70 11.74
C ASP A 291 -2.27 -7.75 10.80
N LYS A 292 -1.25 -8.53 11.16
CA LYS A 292 -0.10 -8.85 10.30
C LYS A 292 -0.47 -9.84 9.21
N SER A 293 -1.56 -10.58 9.43
CA SER A 293 -2.15 -11.52 8.49
C SER A 293 -2.83 -10.79 7.33
N ARG A 294 -2.82 -11.43 6.16
CA ARG A 294 -3.49 -10.97 4.94
C ARG A 294 -4.70 -11.85 4.65
N ILE A 295 -5.58 -11.98 5.64
CA ILE A 295 -6.79 -12.79 5.54
C ILE A 295 -7.76 -12.12 4.54
N PRO A 296 -8.33 -12.87 3.59
CA PRO A 296 -9.33 -12.33 2.68
C PRO A 296 -10.61 -11.96 3.44
N SER A 297 -11.29 -10.90 3.01
CA SER A 297 -12.57 -10.49 3.60
C SER A 297 -13.66 -11.56 3.42
N ASP A 298 -14.65 -11.53 4.31
CA ASP A 298 -15.87 -12.34 4.20
C ASP A 298 -16.55 -12.16 2.85
N GLN A 299 -16.60 -10.93 2.34
CA GLN A 299 -17.09 -10.65 0.99
C GLN A 299 -16.33 -11.47 -0.06
N THR A 300 -14.99 -11.52 0.01
CA THR A 300 -14.16 -12.28 -0.93
C THR A 300 -14.39 -13.79 -0.82
N LEU A 301 -14.59 -14.30 0.39
CA LEU A 301 -14.79 -15.73 0.63
C LEU A 301 -16.21 -16.17 0.27
N PHE A 302 -17.21 -15.40 0.67
CA PHE A 302 -18.62 -15.76 0.58
C PHE A 302 -19.27 -15.35 -0.74
N GLN A 303 -19.02 -14.15 -1.28
CA GLN A 303 -19.63 -13.77 -2.57
C GLN A 303 -19.13 -14.64 -3.73
N ASN A 304 -17.83 -14.96 -3.73
CA ASN A 304 -17.29 -15.87 -4.74
C ASN A 304 -17.76 -17.32 -4.50
N GLY A 305 -17.83 -17.75 -3.24
CA GLY A 305 -18.29 -19.09 -2.88
C GLY A 305 -19.74 -19.32 -3.28
N ILE A 306 -20.63 -18.38 -2.93
CA ILE A 306 -22.07 -18.52 -3.18
C ILE A 306 -22.38 -18.56 -4.67
N GLY A 307 -21.67 -17.79 -5.50
CA GLY A 307 -21.87 -17.79 -6.96
C GLY A 307 -21.62 -19.15 -7.61
N TYR A 308 -20.63 -19.92 -7.14
CA TYR A 308 -20.39 -21.28 -7.64
C TYR A 308 -21.41 -22.29 -7.09
N ILE A 309 -21.87 -22.09 -5.85
CA ILE A 309 -22.88 -22.97 -5.23
C ILE A 309 -24.24 -22.76 -5.90
N THR A 310 -24.65 -21.53 -6.19
CA THR A 310 -25.90 -21.24 -6.92
C THR A 310 -25.86 -21.76 -8.34
N ALA A 311 -24.73 -21.62 -9.05
CA ALA A 311 -24.56 -22.19 -10.38
C ALA A 311 -24.66 -23.73 -10.37
N PHE A 312 -24.10 -24.37 -9.35
CA PHE A 312 -24.25 -25.81 -9.13
C PHE A 312 -25.70 -26.19 -8.85
N ALA A 313 -26.35 -25.49 -7.91
CA ALA A 313 -27.75 -25.73 -7.54
C ALA A 313 -28.66 -25.67 -8.76
N ALA A 314 -28.53 -24.61 -9.57
CA ALA A 314 -29.30 -24.43 -10.80
C ALA A 314 -29.04 -25.55 -11.83
N ARG A 315 -27.78 -25.99 -11.99
CA ARG A 315 -27.43 -27.08 -12.92
C ARG A 315 -28.06 -28.42 -12.51
N GLU A 316 -28.10 -28.69 -11.21
CA GLU A 316 -28.62 -29.95 -10.67
C GLU A 316 -30.13 -29.90 -10.36
N GLY A 317 -30.78 -28.74 -10.56
CA GLY A 317 -32.23 -28.57 -10.37
C GLY A 317 -32.68 -28.32 -8.92
N PHE A 318 -31.78 -27.87 -8.04
CA PHE A 318 -32.15 -27.47 -6.68
C PHE A 318 -32.79 -26.07 -6.66
N GLU A 319 -33.85 -25.90 -5.86
CA GLU A 319 -34.59 -24.63 -5.74
C GLU A 319 -34.07 -23.72 -4.62
N ASN A 320 -33.27 -24.27 -3.71
CA ASN A 320 -32.72 -23.59 -2.54
C ASN A 320 -31.27 -24.06 -2.25
N ILE A 321 -30.57 -23.33 -1.38
CA ILE A 321 -29.24 -23.72 -0.89
C ILE A 321 -29.38 -24.11 0.57
N ASP A 322 -29.62 -25.40 0.80
CA ASP A 322 -29.73 -25.99 2.12
C ASP A 322 -28.61 -27.00 2.37
N LYS A 323 -28.72 -27.71 3.50
CA LYS A 323 -27.73 -28.70 3.91
C LYS A 323 -27.59 -29.84 2.90
N ASP A 324 -28.67 -30.22 2.23
CA ASP A 324 -28.66 -31.34 1.29
C ASP A 324 -27.97 -30.93 -0.01
N THR A 325 -28.27 -29.73 -0.50
CA THR A 325 -27.61 -29.13 -1.66
C THR A 325 -26.10 -28.99 -1.42
N LEU A 326 -25.70 -28.49 -0.26
CA LEU A 326 -24.28 -28.35 0.12
C LEU A 326 -23.60 -29.72 0.29
N SER A 327 -24.30 -30.71 0.82
CA SER A 327 -23.76 -32.08 0.98
C SER A 327 -23.53 -32.73 -0.38
N GLU A 328 -24.48 -32.59 -1.31
CA GLU A 328 -24.35 -33.09 -2.68
C GLU A 328 -23.22 -32.39 -3.43
N TYR A 329 -23.12 -31.06 -3.29
CA TYR A 329 -22.00 -30.29 -3.84
C TYR A 329 -20.65 -30.81 -3.33
N LEU A 330 -20.50 -30.96 -2.02
CA LEU A 330 -19.26 -31.46 -1.41
C LEU A 330 -18.94 -32.88 -1.86
N TYR A 331 -19.94 -33.75 -1.98
CA TYR A 331 -19.78 -35.11 -2.48
C TYR A 331 -19.27 -35.13 -3.93
N LYS A 332 -19.91 -34.39 -4.84
CA LYS A 332 -19.49 -34.31 -6.25
C LYS A 332 -18.12 -33.66 -6.41
N VAL A 333 -17.81 -32.61 -5.64
CA VAL A 333 -16.49 -31.97 -5.65
C VAL A 333 -15.41 -32.93 -5.17
N LYS A 334 -15.63 -33.67 -4.07
CA LYS A 334 -14.67 -34.68 -3.60
C LYS A 334 -14.42 -35.76 -4.64
N ASN A 335 -15.48 -36.29 -5.26
CA ASN A 335 -15.34 -37.28 -6.33
C ASN A 335 -14.60 -36.75 -7.56
N TYR A 336 -14.89 -35.51 -7.96
CA TYR A 336 -14.17 -34.85 -9.05
C TYR A 336 -12.68 -34.70 -8.72
N LEU A 337 -12.35 -34.17 -7.52
CA LEU A 337 -10.97 -34.00 -7.08
C LEU A 337 -10.25 -35.34 -6.97
N ARG A 338 -10.90 -36.38 -6.45
CA ARG A 338 -10.33 -37.74 -6.35
C ARG A 338 -9.95 -38.28 -7.72
N LYS A 339 -10.79 -38.07 -8.75
CA LYS A 339 -10.47 -38.42 -10.15
C LYS A 339 -9.29 -37.62 -10.68
N GLN A 340 -9.32 -36.29 -10.53
CA GLN A 340 -8.26 -35.39 -11.03
C GLN A 340 -6.89 -35.66 -10.39
N THR A 341 -6.88 -36.00 -9.11
CA THR A 341 -5.65 -36.21 -8.32
C THR A 341 -5.22 -37.67 -8.25
N ARG A 342 -5.95 -38.58 -8.91
CA ARG A 342 -5.73 -40.04 -8.88
C ARG A 342 -5.73 -40.60 -7.45
N GLY A 343 -6.70 -40.18 -6.64
CA GLY A 343 -6.88 -40.65 -5.26
C GLY A 343 -6.09 -39.89 -4.19
N ARG A 344 -5.44 -38.77 -4.54
CA ARG A 344 -4.62 -37.95 -3.61
C ARG A 344 -5.28 -36.60 -3.31
N ASP A 345 -6.60 -36.55 -3.26
CA ASP A 345 -7.39 -35.33 -3.09
C ASP A 345 -7.18 -34.69 -1.72
N GLU A 346 -7.07 -35.48 -0.66
CA GLU A 346 -6.75 -34.94 0.68
C GLU A 346 -5.39 -34.24 0.71
N ASP A 347 -4.37 -34.86 0.12
CA ASP A 347 -3.02 -34.33 0.03
C ASP A 347 -2.97 -33.05 -0.80
N TYR A 348 -3.70 -33.02 -1.92
CA TYR A 348 -3.87 -31.84 -2.75
C TYR A 348 -4.53 -30.69 -1.96
N LEU A 349 -5.64 -30.96 -1.26
CA LEU A 349 -6.34 -29.96 -0.46
C LEU A 349 -5.46 -29.44 0.69
N LYS A 350 -4.74 -30.32 1.40
CA LYS A 350 -3.78 -29.93 2.45
C LYS A 350 -2.69 -29.01 1.90
N ALA A 351 -2.16 -29.29 0.70
CA ALA A 351 -1.17 -28.44 0.04
C ALA A 351 -1.74 -27.06 -0.33
N LYS A 352 -2.96 -27.02 -0.90
CA LYS A 352 -3.66 -25.76 -1.23
C LYS A 352 -3.94 -24.91 0.01
N ILE A 353 -4.41 -25.52 1.09
CA ILE A 353 -4.66 -24.84 2.37
C ILE A 353 -3.35 -24.28 2.95
N SER A 354 -2.27 -25.07 2.95
CA SER A 354 -0.98 -24.65 3.48
C SER A 354 -0.39 -23.48 2.68
N ASN A 355 -0.51 -23.50 1.35
CA ASN A 355 -0.12 -22.37 0.51
C ASN A 355 -0.95 -21.10 0.79
N LYS A 356 -2.26 -21.26 1.02
CA LYS A 356 -3.13 -20.15 1.44
C LYS A 356 -2.70 -19.60 2.80
N LYS A 357 -2.42 -20.45 3.81
CA LYS A 357 -1.92 -20.01 5.12
C LYS A 357 -0.63 -19.19 5.01
N LYS A 358 0.35 -19.68 4.23
CA LYS A 358 1.57 -18.93 3.90
C LYS A 358 1.24 -17.56 3.31
N ARG A 359 0.40 -17.51 2.27
CA ARG A 359 0.01 -16.25 1.60
C ARG A 359 -0.72 -15.29 2.54
N TYR A 360 -1.54 -15.82 3.45
CA TYR A 360 -2.28 -15.05 4.44
C TYR A 360 -1.44 -14.72 5.66
N ASN A 361 -0.17 -15.12 5.71
CA ASN A 361 0.72 -14.91 6.87
C ASN A 361 0.11 -15.44 8.18
N LYS A 362 -0.63 -16.55 8.08
CA LYS A 362 -1.22 -17.24 9.22
C LYS A 362 -0.28 -18.35 9.67
N ALA A 363 -0.11 -18.48 11.00
CA ALA A 363 0.69 -19.53 11.63
C ALA A 363 0.32 -20.94 11.13
#